data_AF-A0A2E9QGK2-F1
#
_entry.id   AF-A0A2E9QGK2-F1
#
_cell.length_a   1.000
_cell.length_b   1.000
_cell.length_c   1.000
_cell.angle_alpha   90.00
_cell.angle_beta   90.00
_cell.angle_gamma   90.00
#
_symmetry.space_group_name_H-M   'P 1'
#
loop_
_entity.id
_entity.type
_entity.pdbx_description
1 polymer ?
#
loop_
_entity_poly.entity_id
_entity_poly.type
_entity_poly.pdbx_seq_one_letter_code
_entity_poly.pdbx_strand_id
1 'polypeptide(L)'
;MKQLPLFLAFFLAGCQTLTIGMNPAPDARGFLDSLKDQDVAALDASVTDSASKEKKEMKDTLSKVKETDTPAADAARKWLSELDVADCYMGSDRSLCKLNNESELVLKRDGFAWKVDLSQSNFAAKFSEEMQGLFRADQTPEYVTIQFTLALLEGNLEQAREYSTDRTHIMLPLIVGMMSAAQNDQSEEQKAKMEEARKELKSMQCEINGDRAECAPEGKEKSMSLVRDNGIWKVDFKKLGEDEKEDSENEESMEDSDS
;
A
#
# COMPACT_ATOMS: atom_id res chain seq x y z
N MET A 1 71.36 39.71 -38.93
CA MET A 1 70.91 38.31 -38.76
C MET A 1 70.45 38.17 -37.31
N LYS A 2 69.13 38.13 -37.06
CA LYS A 2 68.29 36.93 -36.82
C LYS A 2 68.69 36.22 -35.50
N GLN A 3 67.83 35.91 -34.54
CA GLN A 3 66.37 36.07 -34.36
C GLN A 3 66.03 35.78 -32.87
N LEU A 4 64.88 36.29 -32.42
CA LEU A 4 64.27 36.22 -31.07
C LEU A 4 64.04 34.80 -30.51
N PRO A 5 63.81 34.65 -29.18
CA PRO A 5 63.47 33.40 -28.53
C PRO A 5 61.99 33.06 -28.77
N LEU A 6 61.72 31.84 -29.21
CA LEU A 6 60.37 31.36 -29.46
C LEU A 6 59.86 30.60 -28.23
N PHE A 7 59.01 31.26 -27.45
CA PHE A 7 58.04 30.59 -26.58
C PHE A 7 57.20 29.65 -27.45
N LEU A 8 57.17 28.35 -27.14
CA LEU A 8 56.23 27.44 -27.75
C LEU A 8 55.44 26.73 -26.64
N ALA A 9 54.13 26.94 -26.76
CA ALA A 9 53.10 26.72 -25.77
C ALA A 9 52.94 25.24 -25.38
N PHE A 10 52.69 25.03 -24.09
CA PHE A 10 52.01 23.86 -23.57
C PHE A 10 50.65 23.71 -24.27
N PHE A 11 50.54 22.78 -25.21
CA PHE A 11 49.24 22.22 -25.58
C PHE A 11 48.85 21.20 -24.51
N LEU A 12 48.20 21.69 -23.44
CA LEU A 12 47.28 20.86 -22.68
C LEU A 12 46.08 20.61 -23.60
N ALA A 13 46.14 19.52 -24.36
CA ALA A 13 44.94 18.90 -24.91
C ALA A 13 44.12 18.41 -23.72
N GLY A 14 43.30 19.30 -23.15
CA GLY A 14 42.24 18.90 -22.24
C GLY A 14 41.35 17.94 -23.02
N CYS A 15 41.31 16.67 -22.60
CA CYS A 15 40.25 15.76 -23.00
C CYS A 15 38.92 16.40 -22.59
N GLN A 16 38.30 17.13 -23.52
CA GLN A 16 36.88 17.40 -23.43
C GLN A 16 36.22 16.05 -23.67
N THR A 17 35.94 15.34 -22.59
CA THR A 17 35.08 14.17 -22.62
C THR A 17 33.73 14.66 -23.10
N LEU A 18 33.45 14.48 -24.39
CA LEU A 18 32.12 14.61 -24.97
C LEU A 18 31.24 13.60 -24.25
N THR A 19 30.57 14.03 -23.20
CA THR A 19 29.45 13.31 -22.61
C THR A 19 28.31 13.40 -23.61
N ILE A 20 28.28 12.47 -24.57
CA ILE A 20 27.08 12.19 -25.34
C ILE A 20 25.99 11.92 -24.30
N GLY A 21 24.95 12.75 -24.29
CA GLY A 21 23.81 12.58 -23.42
C GLY A 21 23.17 11.24 -23.73
N MET A 22 23.34 10.27 -22.85
CA MET A 22 22.69 8.97 -22.99
C MET A 22 21.22 9.16 -22.67
N ASN A 23 20.35 8.74 -23.57
CA ASN A 23 18.91 8.74 -23.35
C ASN A 23 18.59 7.93 -22.07
N PRO A 24 17.89 8.49 -21.07
CA PRO A 24 17.54 7.77 -19.84
C PRO A 24 16.41 6.75 -20.02
N ALA A 25 15.67 6.78 -21.13
CA ALA A 25 14.52 5.91 -21.36
C ALA A 25 14.83 4.39 -21.30
N PRO A 26 15.95 3.88 -21.85
CA PRO A 26 16.30 2.46 -21.72
C PRO A 26 16.51 2.03 -20.26
N ASP A 27 17.17 2.85 -19.45
CA ASP A 27 17.40 2.55 -18.03
C ASP A 27 16.09 2.63 -17.22
N ALA A 28 15.23 3.61 -17.52
CA ALA A 28 13.90 3.70 -16.92
C ALA A 28 13.05 2.45 -17.26
N ARG A 29 13.09 1.96 -18.51
CA ARG A 29 12.43 0.71 -18.89
C ARG A 29 13.04 -0.50 -18.19
N GLY A 30 14.37 -0.58 -18.08
CA GLY A 30 15.04 -1.64 -17.33
C GLY A 30 14.62 -1.70 -15.86
N PHE A 31 14.40 -0.54 -15.22
CA PHE A 31 13.78 -0.48 -13.90
C PHE A 31 12.35 -1.03 -13.92
N LEU A 32 11.48 -0.58 -14.83
CA LEU A 32 10.10 -1.08 -14.90
C LEU A 32 10.03 -2.59 -15.19
N ASP A 33 10.89 -3.09 -16.07
CA ASP A 33 10.96 -4.51 -16.44
C ASP A 33 11.37 -5.35 -15.22
N SER A 34 12.28 -4.85 -14.36
CA SER A 34 12.57 -5.51 -13.08
C SER A 34 11.36 -5.63 -12.16
N LEU A 35 10.43 -4.67 -12.21
CA LEU A 35 9.18 -4.75 -11.45
C LEU A 35 8.21 -5.74 -12.08
N LYS A 36 8.06 -5.70 -13.41
CA LYS A 36 7.19 -6.62 -14.18
C LYS A 36 7.58 -8.07 -13.96
N ASP A 37 8.87 -8.35 -14.00
CA ASP A 37 9.44 -9.70 -13.83
C ASP A 37 9.57 -10.09 -12.34
N GLN A 38 9.25 -9.17 -11.42
CA GLN A 38 9.49 -9.31 -9.99
C GLN A 38 10.94 -9.75 -9.69
N ASP A 39 11.90 -9.17 -10.42
CA ASP A 39 13.34 -9.42 -10.29
C ASP A 39 13.96 -8.41 -9.33
N VAL A 40 14.03 -8.82 -8.06
CA VAL A 40 14.62 -8.05 -6.97
C VAL A 40 16.11 -7.73 -7.20
N ALA A 41 16.86 -8.58 -7.90
CA ALA A 41 18.27 -8.35 -8.18
C ALA A 41 18.45 -7.28 -9.27
N ALA A 42 17.64 -7.32 -10.32
CA ALA A 42 17.61 -6.27 -11.35
C ALA A 42 17.10 -4.93 -10.79
N LEU A 43 16.10 -4.97 -9.89
CA LEU A 43 15.66 -3.78 -9.15
C LEU A 43 16.81 -3.19 -8.32
N ASP A 44 17.60 -4.05 -7.66
CA ASP A 44 18.72 -3.59 -6.86
C ASP A 44 19.77 -2.83 -7.69
N ALA A 45 20.02 -3.30 -8.92
CA ALA A 45 21.00 -2.73 -9.83
C ALA A 45 20.54 -1.42 -10.50
N SER A 46 19.23 -1.21 -10.64
CA SER A 46 18.63 -0.06 -11.34
C SER A 46 18.34 1.16 -10.46
N VAL A 47 18.52 1.06 -9.13
CA VAL A 47 18.24 2.13 -8.15
C VAL A 47 19.54 2.68 -7.53
N THR A 48 19.64 3.99 -7.31
CA THR A 48 20.85 4.64 -6.77
C THR A 48 21.08 4.37 -5.28
N ASP A 49 20.02 4.34 -4.48
CA ASP A 49 20.13 4.20 -3.03
C ASP A 49 19.92 2.74 -2.60
N SER A 50 21.02 2.06 -2.27
CA SER A 50 20.99 0.66 -1.82
C SER A 50 20.28 0.44 -0.48
N ALA A 51 19.99 1.49 0.28
CA ALA A 51 19.44 1.42 1.63
C ALA A 51 18.17 2.27 1.87
N SER A 52 17.52 2.79 0.83
CA SER A 52 16.31 3.59 1.03
C SER A 52 15.14 2.73 1.55
N LYS A 53 14.29 3.32 2.40
CA LYS A 53 13.11 2.65 2.98
C LYS A 53 12.18 2.18 1.85
N GLU A 54 12.02 3.02 0.84
CA GLU A 54 11.20 2.83 -0.34
C GLU A 54 11.66 1.59 -1.12
N LYS A 55 12.97 1.43 -1.31
CA LYS A 55 13.54 0.26 -2.00
C LYS A 55 13.25 -1.03 -1.25
N LYS A 56 13.42 -1.02 0.07
CA LYS A 56 13.15 -2.20 0.91
C LYS A 56 11.67 -2.59 0.82
N GLU A 57 10.77 -1.62 0.99
CA GLU A 57 9.33 -1.85 0.92
C GLU A 57 8.90 -2.40 -0.45
N MET A 58 9.45 -1.87 -1.53
CA MET A 58 9.22 -2.36 -2.89
C MET A 58 9.69 -3.80 -3.07
N LYS A 59 10.89 -4.14 -2.57
CA LYS A 59 11.44 -5.51 -2.63
C LYS A 59 10.59 -6.51 -1.86
N ASP A 60 10.20 -6.16 -0.63
CA ASP A 60 9.36 -7.02 0.21
C ASP A 60 8.00 -7.26 -0.47
N THR A 61 7.42 -6.21 -1.07
CA THR A 61 6.15 -6.30 -1.81
C THR A 61 6.27 -7.18 -3.06
N LEU A 62 7.30 -6.97 -3.89
CA LEU A 62 7.51 -7.79 -5.10
C LEU A 62 7.75 -9.26 -4.75
N SER A 63 8.47 -9.54 -3.66
CA SER A 63 8.67 -10.91 -3.17
C SER A 63 7.34 -11.55 -2.79
N LYS A 64 6.48 -10.82 -2.07
CA LYS A 64 5.12 -11.26 -1.73
C LYS A 64 4.28 -11.53 -2.99
N VAL A 65 4.27 -10.61 -3.96
CA VAL A 65 3.54 -10.77 -5.24
C VAL A 65 4.02 -12.02 -5.99
N LYS A 66 5.32 -12.32 -5.95
CA LYS A 66 5.92 -13.48 -6.62
C LYS A 66 5.58 -14.81 -5.94
N GLU A 67 5.57 -14.82 -4.61
CA GLU A 67 5.39 -16.05 -3.80
C GLU A 67 3.93 -16.42 -3.54
N THR A 68 2.99 -15.49 -3.73
CA THR A 68 1.58 -15.70 -3.44
C THR A 68 0.73 -15.86 -4.70
N ASP A 69 -0.32 -16.67 -4.59
CA ASP A 69 -1.31 -16.92 -5.65
C ASP A 69 -2.69 -16.50 -5.13
N THR A 70 -2.92 -15.18 -5.14
CA THR A 70 -4.17 -14.56 -4.67
C THR A 70 -4.68 -13.57 -5.70
N PRO A 71 -5.98 -13.23 -5.70
CA PRO A 71 -6.54 -12.24 -6.62
C PRO A 71 -5.81 -10.88 -6.57
N ALA A 72 -5.36 -10.42 -5.40
CA ALA A 72 -4.55 -9.21 -5.28
C ALA A 72 -3.14 -9.38 -5.87
N ALA A 73 -2.51 -10.54 -5.71
CA ALA A 73 -1.22 -10.81 -6.34
C ALA A 73 -1.35 -10.78 -7.87
N ASP A 74 -2.43 -11.34 -8.42
CA ASP A 74 -2.71 -11.29 -9.87
C ASP A 74 -3.04 -9.88 -10.35
N ALA A 75 -3.85 -9.13 -9.60
CA ALA A 75 -4.12 -7.73 -9.89
C ALA A 75 -2.84 -6.88 -9.82
N ALA A 76 -1.96 -7.14 -8.86
CA ALA A 76 -0.66 -6.48 -8.74
C ALA A 76 0.23 -6.80 -9.93
N ARG A 77 0.35 -8.08 -10.34
CA ARG A 77 1.09 -8.47 -11.54
C ARG A 77 0.55 -7.77 -12.79
N LYS A 78 -0.78 -7.70 -12.92
CA LYS A 78 -1.43 -7.00 -14.02
C LYS A 78 -1.08 -5.51 -14.03
N TRP A 79 -1.26 -4.80 -12.91
CA TRP A 79 -0.93 -3.39 -12.80
C TRP A 79 0.55 -3.12 -13.13
N LEU A 80 1.47 -3.97 -12.63
CA LEU A 80 2.90 -3.88 -12.94
C LEU A 80 3.17 -4.06 -14.44
N SER A 81 2.51 -5.03 -15.09
CA SER A 81 2.68 -5.32 -16.52
C SER A 81 2.28 -4.17 -17.42
N GLU A 82 1.33 -3.34 -16.96
CA GLU A 82 0.80 -2.20 -17.71
C GLU A 82 1.70 -0.95 -17.60
N LEU A 83 2.68 -0.92 -16.70
CA LEU A 83 3.59 0.22 -16.55
C LEU A 83 4.50 0.41 -17.77
N ASP A 84 4.51 1.62 -18.30
CA ASP A 84 5.43 2.01 -19.39
C ASP A 84 5.89 3.46 -19.28
N VAL A 85 7.04 3.75 -19.90
CA VAL A 85 7.62 5.08 -20.01
C VAL A 85 6.89 5.85 -21.12
N ALA A 86 6.15 6.88 -20.74
CA ALA A 86 5.46 7.77 -21.66
C ALA A 86 6.43 8.76 -22.32
N ASP A 87 7.25 9.44 -21.52
CA ASP A 87 8.21 10.45 -21.99
C ASP A 87 9.40 10.58 -21.04
N CYS A 88 10.55 11.02 -21.55
CA CYS A 88 11.72 11.32 -20.72
C CYS A 88 12.37 12.66 -21.08
N TYR A 89 12.71 13.41 -20.05
CA TYR A 89 13.39 14.71 -20.12
C TYR A 89 14.79 14.56 -19.54
N MET A 90 15.80 14.69 -20.40
CA MET A 90 17.22 14.53 -20.03
C MET A 90 17.82 15.86 -19.57
N GLY A 91 18.34 15.89 -18.36
CA GLY A 91 19.23 16.95 -17.85
C GLY A 91 20.70 16.50 -17.82
N SER A 92 21.56 17.35 -17.25
CA SER A 92 23.02 17.12 -17.18
C SER A 92 23.42 15.95 -16.27
N ASP A 93 22.78 15.86 -15.12
CA ASP A 93 23.08 14.97 -14.00
C ASP A 93 21.83 14.26 -13.45
N ARG A 94 20.66 14.78 -13.81
CA ARG A 94 19.34 14.24 -13.49
C ARG A 94 18.48 14.17 -14.73
N SER A 95 17.57 13.21 -14.76
CA SER A 95 16.50 13.14 -15.76
C SER A 95 15.18 12.79 -15.09
N LEU A 96 14.10 13.12 -15.79
CA LEU A 96 12.74 12.85 -15.35
C LEU A 96 12.05 12.02 -16.42
N CYS A 97 11.57 10.84 -16.08
CA CYS A 97 10.75 10.02 -16.96
C CYS A 97 9.33 9.94 -16.43
N LYS A 98 8.36 10.38 -17.23
CA LYS A 98 6.93 10.25 -16.95
C LYS A 98 6.45 8.88 -17.36
N LEU A 99 5.61 8.28 -16.53
CA LEU A 99 4.98 7.00 -16.79
C LEU A 99 3.54 7.19 -17.27
N ASN A 100 2.97 6.14 -17.87
CA ASN A 100 1.59 6.14 -18.34
C ASN A 100 0.52 6.17 -17.23
N ASN A 101 0.91 5.95 -15.97
CA ASN A 101 0.04 6.04 -14.80
C ASN A 101 0.17 7.40 -14.06
N GLU A 102 0.66 8.44 -14.76
CA GLU A 102 0.87 9.80 -14.27
C GLU A 102 1.97 9.95 -13.19
N SER A 103 2.64 8.86 -12.81
CA SER A 103 3.81 8.93 -11.93
C SER A 103 5.09 9.29 -12.69
N GLU A 104 6.12 9.65 -11.94
CA GLU A 104 7.39 10.18 -12.42
C GLU A 104 8.56 9.47 -11.73
N LEU A 105 9.52 9.06 -12.56
CA LEU A 105 10.82 8.55 -12.15
C LEU A 105 11.85 9.67 -12.28
N VAL A 106 12.52 10.00 -11.19
CA VAL A 106 13.74 10.80 -11.21
C VAL A 106 14.90 9.83 -11.34
N LEU A 107 15.71 9.98 -12.39
CA LEU A 107 16.94 9.22 -12.55
C LEU A 107 18.15 10.11 -12.35
N LYS A 108 19.15 9.57 -11.67
CA LYS A 108 20.43 10.21 -11.43
C LYS A 108 21.52 9.42 -12.14
N ARG A 109 22.47 10.16 -12.71
CA ARG A 109 23.59 9.55 -13.43
C ARG A 109 24.53 8.84 -12.44
N ASP A 110 24.83 7.57 -12.72
CA ASP A 110 25.82 6.76 -12.00
C ASP A 110 26.78 6.14 -13.02
N GLY A 111 27.94 6.80 -13.21
CA GLY A 111 28.88 6.48 -14.27
C GLY A 111 28.28 6.65 -15.67
N PHE A 112 28.14 5.54 -16.39
CA PHE A 112 27.53 5.49 -17.72
C PHE A 112 26.06 5.07 -17.70
N ALA A 113 25.48 4.75 -16.55
CA ALA A 113 24.08 4.36 -16.44
C ALA A 113 23.25 5.48 -15.81
N TRP A 114 21.97 5.53 -16.15
CA TRP A 114 20.98 6.20 -15.33
C TRP A 114 20.40 5.21 -14.32
N LYS A 115 20.24 5.65 -13.08
CA LYS A 115 19.62 4.85 -12.03
C LYS A 115 18.50 5.64 -11.37
N VAL A 116 17.42 4.97 -11.02
CA VAL A 116 16.25 5.58 -10.38
C VAL A 116 16.61 6.02 -8.96
N ASP A 117 16.28 7.27 -8.65
CA ASP A 117 16.31 7.83 -7.29
C ASP A 117 14.88 7.76 -6.74
N LEU A 118 14.57 6.68 -6.02
CA LEU A 118 13.23 6.46 -5.47
C LEU A 118 12.81 7.53 -4.45
N SER A 119 13.78 8.16 -3.78
CA SER A 119 13.49 9.20 -2.77
C SER A 119 12.99 10.51 -3.39
N GLN A 120 13.37 10.75 -4.66
CA GLN A 120 12.97 11.93 -5.43
C GLN A 120 11.84 11.63 -6.41
N SER A 121 11.52 10.35 -6.62
CA SER A 121 10.47 9.89 -7.53
C SER A 121 9.14 9.80 -6.79
N ASN A 122 8.07 10.37 -7.33
CA ASN A 122 6.73 10.16 -6.77
C ASN A 122 6.21 8.73 -7.01
N PHE A 123 6.86 7.98 -7.91
CA PHE A 123 6.55 6.58 -8.20
C PHE A 123 6.53 5.69 -6.97
N ALA A 124 7.48 5.85 -6.03
CA ALA A 124 7.54 5.01 -4.83
C ALA A 124 6.28 5.14 -3.96
N ALA A 125 5.78 6.37 -3.81
CA ALA A 125 4.54 6.63 -3.08
C ALA A 125 3.32 6.06 -3.82
N LYS A 126 3.25 6.25 -5.15
CA LYS A 126 2.16 5.69 -5.97
C LYS A 126 2.15 4.16 -5.97
N PHE A 127 3.32 3.54 -6.04
CA PHE A 127 3.49 2.09 -5.91
C PHE A 127 2.99 1.58 -4.56
N SER A 128 3.39 2.24 -3.45
CA SER A 128 2.96 1.84 -2.11
C SER A 128 1.44 1.99 -1.95
N GLU A 129 0.87 3.11 -2.40
CA GLU A 129 -0.58 3.35 -2.38
C GLU A 129 -1.35 2.25 -3.14
N GLU A 130 -0.96 1.97 -4.38
CA GLU A 130 -1.64 0.97 -5.20
C GLU A 130 -1.52 -0.44 -4.60
N MET A 131 -0.30 -0.85 -4.23
CA MET A 131 -0.06 -2.18 -3.67
C MET A 131 -0.80 -2.36 -2.34
N GLN A 132 -0.82 -1.35 -1.49
CA GLN A 132 -1.62 -1.39 -0.26
C GLN A 132 -3.12 -1.52 -0.58
N GLY A 133 -3.64 -0.79 -1.57
CA GLY A 133 -5.04 -0.91 -1.99
C GLY A 133 -5.39 -2.33 -2.43
N LEU A 134 -4.58 -2.91 -3.32
CA LEU A 134 -4.78 -4.27 -3.83
C LEU A 134 -4.72 -5.31 -2.72
N PHE A 135 -3.68 -5.29 -1.89
CA PHE A 135 -3.51 -6.28 -0.82
C PHE A 135 -4.48 -6.08 0.36
N ARG A 136 -5.04 -4.88 0.54
CA ARG A 136 -6.13 -4.64 1.50
C ARG A 136 -7.46 -5.17 0.99
N ALA A 137 -7.73 -5.08 -0.32
CA ALA A 137 -8.94 -5.63 -0.91
C ALA A 137 -9.04 -7.17 -0.80
N ASP A 138 -7.89 -7.85 -0.72
CA ASP A 138 -7.82 -9.31 -0.51
C ASP A 138 -7.96 -9.76 0.95
N GLN A 139 -7.99 -8.82 1.91
CA GLN A 139 -8.15 -9.18 3.32
C GLN A 139 -9.55 -9.73 3.55
N THR A 140 -9.65 -10.89 4.20
CA THR A 140 -10.95 -11.49 4.53
C THR A 140 -11.62 -10.68 5.66
N PRO A 141 -12.96 -10.70 5.77
CA PRO A 141 -13.64 -10.03 6.88
C PRO A 141 -13.21 -10.58 8.24
N GLU A 142 -12.85 -11.86 8.34
CA GLU A 142 -12.26 -12.45 9.56
C GLU A 142 -10.96 -11.75 9.93
N TYR A 143 -10.04 -11.59 8.95
CA TYR A 143 -8.77 -10.93 9.17
C TYR A 143 -8.96 -9.49 9.65
N VAL A 144 -9.81 -8.73 8.97
CA VAL A 144 -10.12 -7.33 9.33
C VAL A 144 -10.68 -7.24 10.75
N THR A 145 -11.63 -8.13 11.09
CA THR A 145 -12.23 -8.18 12.43
C THR A 145 -11.19 -8.50 13.51
N ILE A 146 -10.31 -9.47 13.26
CA ILE A 146 -9.24 -9.85 14.18
C ILE A 146 -8.28 -8.68 14.40
N GLN A 147 -7.81 -8.04 13.32
CA GLN A 147 -6.87 -6.91 13.43
C GLN A 147 -7.49 -5.72 14.16
N PHE A 148 -8.75 -5.40 13.84
CA PHE A 148 -9.50 -4.36 14.52
C PHE A 148 -9.63 -4.64 16.04
N THR A 149 -10.04 -5.87 16.39
CA THR A 149 -10.26 -6.23 17.80
C THR A 149 -8.95 -6.26 18.59
N LEU A 150 -7.86 -6.75 17.99
CA LEU A 150 -6.52 -6.69 18.60
C LEU A 150 -6.08 -5.25 18.85
N ALA A 151 -6.29 -4.35 17.88
CA ALA A 151 -5.97 -2.94 18.02
C ALA A 151 -6.75 -2.29 19.18
N LEU A 152 -8.02 -2.62 19.34
CA LEU A 152 -8.83 -2.18 20.48
C LEU A 152 -8.30 -2.72 21.83
N LEU A 153 -7.98 -4.01 21.89
CA LEU A 153 -7.43 -4.64 23.10
C LEU A 153 -6.09 -4.02 23.52
N GLU A 154 -5.31 -3.53 22.56
CA GLU A 154 -4.01 -2.89 22.79
C GLU A 154 -4.12 -1.37 22.98
N GLY A 155 -5.32 -0.81 22.90
CA GLY A 155 -5.55 0.64 22.97
C GLY A 155 -4.97 1.42 21.78
N ASN A 156 -4.64 0.74 20.68
CA ASN A 156 -4.06 1.33 19.48
C ASN A 156 -5.17 1.88 18.57
N LEU A 157 -5.60 3.11 18.86
CA LEU A 157 -6.64 3.81 18.11
C LEU A 157 -6.27 4.05 16.65
N GLU A 158 -5.00 4.33 16.34
CA GLU A 158 -4.56 4.57 14.96
C GLU A 158 -4.74 3.31 14.11
N GLN A 159 -4.29 2.17 14.62
CA GLN A 159 -4.47 0.89 13.93
C GLN A 159 -5.95 0.49 13.85
N ALA A 160 -6.76 0.75 14.88
CA ALA A 160 -8.20 0.48 14.83
C ALA A 160 -8.91 1.31 13.74
N ARG A 161 -8.48 2.56 13.51
CA ARG A 161 -9.01 3.38 12.40
C ARG A 161 -8.68 2.79 11.04
N GLU A 162 -7.52 2.18 10.86
CA GLU A 162 -7.16 1.56 9.58
C GLU A 162 -8.12 0.44 9.15
N TYR A 163 -8.74 -0.25 10.11
CA TYR A 163 -9.65 -1.38 9.86
C TYR A 163 -11.14 -1.05 10.02
N SER A 164 -11.49 0.23 10.18
CA SER A 164 -12.88 0.65 10.40
C SER A 164 -13.30 1.80 9.50
N THR A 165 -14.61 1.98 9.35
CA THR A 165 -15.23 3.07 8.59
C THR A 165 -15.01 4.42 9.29
N ASP A 166 -15.03 5.52 8.53
CA ASP A 166 -14.94 6.88 9.09
C ASP A 166 -16.01 7.14 10.16
N ARG A 167 -17.19 6.56 9.97
CA ARG A 167 -18.28 6.58 10.96
C ARG A 167 -17.83 5.93 12.27
N THR A 168 -17.26 4.73 12.20
CA THR A 168 -16.73 4.01 13.36
C THR A 168 -15.60 4.79 14.04
N HIS A 169 -14.76 5.52 13.30
CA HIS A 169 -13.65 6.29 13.88
C HIS A 169 -14.11 7.26 14.96
N ILE A 170 -15.30 7.86 14.77
CA ILE A 170 -15.91 8.80 15.71
C ILE A 170 -16.25 8.11 17.05
N MET A 171 -16.57 6.82 17.00
CA MET A 171 -16.96 6.02 18.16
C MET A 171 -15.78 5.34 18.87
N LEU A 172 -14.62 5.22 18.22
CA LEU A 172 -13.45 4.51 18.80
C LEU A 172 -13.03 5.03 20.17
N PRO A 173 -12.97 6.34 20.45
CA PRO A 173 -12.61 6.82 21.79
C PRO A 173 -13.60 6.37 22.87
N LEU A 174 -14.89 6.27 22.53
CA LEU A 174 -15.92 5.78 23.44
C LEU A 174 -15.77 4.27 23.68
N ILE A 175 -15.58 3.50 22.60
CA ILE A 175 -15.39 2.04 22.65
C ILE A 175 -14.16 1.70 23.51
N VAL A 176 -13.02 2.35 23.24
CA VAL A 176 -11.81 2.17 24.04
C VAL A 176 -12.03 2.66 25.47
N GLY A 177 -12.71 3.78 25.69
CA GLY A 177 -13.03 4.26 27.04
C GLY A 177 -13.83 3.23 27.87
N MET A 178 -14.81 2.56 27.26
CA MET A 178 -15.59 1.49 27.91
C MET A 178 -14.74 0.25 28.18
N MET A 179 -13.86 -0.15 27.24
CA MET A 179 -12.95 -1.28 27.43
C MET A 179 -11.86 -0.99 28.48
N SER A 180 -11.27 0.20 28.46
CA SER A 180 -10.23 0.64 29.40
C SER A 180 -10.77 0.82 30.82
N ALA A 181 -12.02 1.26 30.99
CA ALA A 181 -12.68 1.32 32.30
C ALA A 181 -12.87 -0.07 32.93
N ALA A 182 -13.02 -1.12 32.10
CA ALA A 182 -13.02 -2.51 32.54
C ALA A 182 -11.60 -3.09 32.74
N GLN A 183 -10.55 -2.34 32.36
CA GLN A 183 -9.16 -2.79 32.27
C GLN A 183 -8.18 -2.04 33.19
N ASN A 184 -8.63 -1.21 34.13
CA ASN A 184 -7.74 -0.44 35.00
C ASN A 184 -7.04 -1.26 36.11
N ASP A 185 -7.22 -2.58 36.16
CA ASP A 185 -6.51 -3.47 37.07
C ASP A 185 -5.43 -4.27 36.32
N GLN A 186 -4.15 -3.99 36.55
CA GLN A 186 -3.03 -4.77 35.99
C GLN A 186 -2.82 -6.11 36.72
N SER A 187 -3.92 -6.76 37.14
CA SER A 187 -3.86 -8.05 37.81
C SER A 187 -3.50 -9.16 36.81
N GLU A 188 -2.92 -10.25 37.31
CA GLU A 188 -2.67 -11.46 36.51
C GLU A 188 -3.98 -12.02 35.89
N GLU A 189 -5.13 -11.75 36.52
CA GLU A 189 -6.45 -12.10 36.00
C GLU A 189 -6.77 -11.37 34.68
N GLN A 190 -6.30 -10.14 34.52
CA GLN A 190 -6.56 -9.38 33.31
C GLN A 190 -5.65 -9.79 32.14
N LYS A 191 -4.40 -10.18 32.43
CA LYS A 191 -3.54 -10.81 31.43
C LYS A 191 -4.15 -12.11 30.91
N ALA A 192 -4.70 -12.93 31.81
CA ALA A 192 -5.41 -14.15 31.44
C ALA A 192 -6.63 -13.86 30.56
N LYS A 193 -7.43 -12.83 30.88
CA LYS A 193 -8.58 -12.39 30.05
C LYS A 193 -8.15 -11.89 28.67
N MET A 194 -7.04 -11.16 28.56
CA MET A 194 -6.51 -10.74 27.27
C MET A 194 -6.00 -11.92 26.44
N GLU A 195 -5.36 -12.90 27.07
CA GLU A 195 -4.89 -14.11 26.41
C GLU A 195 -6.05 -15.00 25.94
N GLU A 196 -7.11 -15.09 26.75
CA GLU A 196 -8.36 -15.76 26.39
C GLU A 196 -9.05 -15.07 25.21
N ALA A 197 -9.19 -13.73 25.24
CA ALA A 197 -9.73 -12.97 24.12
C ALA A 197 -8.92 -13.19 22.83
N ARG A 198 -7.58 -13.20 22.92
CA ARG A 198 -6.69 -13.52 21.78
C ARG A 198 -6.88 -14.95 21.28
N LYS A 199 -7.24 -15.89 22.15
CA LYS A 199 -7.52 -17.27 21.77
C LYS A 199 -8.89 -17.40 21.09
N GLU A 200 -9.91 -16.72 21.60
CA GLU A 200 -11.24 -16.66 20.97
C GLU A 200 -11.17 -16.02 19.57
N LEU A 201 -10.32 -15.01 19.37
CA LEU A 201 -10.12 -14.42 18.03
C LEU A 201 -9.60 -15.41 16.98
N LYS A 202 -8.98 -16.53 17.38
CA LYS A 202 -8.53 -17.56 16.44
C LYS A 202 -9.68 -18.39 15.86
N SER A 203 -10.84 -18.41 16.50
CA SER A 203 -12.04 -19.10 16.01
C SER A 203 -13.02 -18.14 15.32
N MET A 204 -12.57 -16.95 14.91
CA MET A 204 -13.41 -16.00 14.19
C MET A 204 -13.98 -16.60 12.91
N GLN A 205 -15.29 -16.48 12.72
CA GLN A 205 -16.01 -16.88 11.52
C GLN A 205 -16.91 -15.73 11.08
N CYS A 206 -17.02 -15.51 9.77
CA CYS A 206 -17.89 -14.50 9.21
C CYS A 206 -18.93 -15.11 8.27
N GLU A 207 -20.16 -14.60 8.34
CA GLU A 207 -21.16 -14.79 7.30
C GLU A 207 -21.10 -13.60 6.35
N ILE A 208 -20.92 -13.86 5.06
CA ILE A 208 -20.76 -12.84 4.02
C ILE A 208 -22.01 -12.78 3.17
N ASN A 209 -22.64 -11.62 3.12
CA ASN A 209 -23.83 -11.33 2.32
C ASN A 209 -23.53 -10.14 1.41
N GLY A 210 -22.99 -10.41 0.21
CA GLY A 210 -22.58 -9.40 -0.75
C GLY A 210 -21.50 -8.47 -0.20
N ASP A 211 -21.84 -7.19 -0.05
CA ASP A 211 -20.94 -6.14 0.46
C ASP A 211 -21.04 -5.95 1.99
N ARG A 212 -21.74 -6.83 2.69
CA ARG A 212 -21.81 -6.84 4.16
C ARG A 212 -21.31 -8.18 4.71
N ALA A 213 -20.73 -8.15 5.89
CA ALA A 213 -20.38 -9.36 6.63
C ALA A 213 -20.65 -9.20 8.13
N GLU A 214 -20.99 -10.30 8.77
CA GLU A 214 -21.15 -10.37 10.22
C GLU A 214 -20.22 -11.44 10.79
N CYS A 215 -19.38 -11.03 11.74
CA CYS A 215 -18.35 -11.87 12.31
C CYS A 215 -18.55 -12.09 13.82
N ALA A 216 -18.21 -13.29 14.27
CA ALA A 216 -18.05 -13.63 15.68
C ALA A 216 -17.12 -14.83 15.86
N PRO A 217 -16.54 -14.99 17.06
CA PRO A 217 -15.91 -16.26 17.43
C PRO A 217 -16.90 -17.41 17.34
N GLU A 218 -16.41 -18.58 16.93
CA GLU A 218 -17.21 -19.81 16.86
C GLU A 218 -18.01 -20.06 18.15
N GLY A 219 -19.32 -20.29 18.00
CA GLY A 219 -20.23 -20.54 19.12
C GLY A 219 -20.70 -19.30 19.89
N LYS A 220 -20.35 -18.08 19.44
CA LYS A 220 -20.86 -16.81 19.98
C LYS A 220 -21.86 -16.17 19.02
N GLU A 221 -22.67 -15.26 19.56
CA GLU A 221 -23.57 -14.42 18.77
C GLU A 221 -22.78 -13.43 17.91
N LYS A 222 -23.22 -13.27 16.65
CA LYS A 222 -22.62 -12.33 15.69
C LYS A 222 -22.74 -10.92 16.23
N SER A 223 -21.60 -10.23 16.34
CA SER A 223 -21.52 -8.94 17.03
C SER A 223 -20.67 -7.90 16.29
N MET A 224 -19.89 -8.33 15.31
CA MET A 224 -19.03 -7.44 14.53
C MET A 224 -19.56 -7.33 13.11
N SER A 225 -20.12 -6.17 12.78
CA SER A 225 -20.59 -5.87 11.43
C SER A 225 -19.47 -5.23 10.61
N LEU A 226 -19.37 -5.65 9.36
CA LEU A 226 -18.43 -5.11 8.38
C LEU A 226 -19.18 -4.74 7.11
N VAL A 227 -18.67 -3.71 6.45
CA VAL A 227 -19.08 -3.29 5.12
C VAL A 227 -17.87 -3.29 4.19
N ARG A 228 -18.09 -3.64 2.93
CA ARG A 228 -17.09 -3.49 1.88
C ARG A 228 -17.19 -2.07 1.34
N ASP A 229 -16.19 -1.24 1.67
CA ASP A 229 -16.06 0.13 1.20
C ASP A 229 -14.91 0.21 0.19
N ASN A 230 -15.23 0.61 -1.05
CA ASN A 230 -14.28 0.65 -2.17
C ASN A 230 -13.48 -0.66 -2.35
N GLY A 231 -14.16 -1.81 -2.21
CA GLY A 231 -13.55 -3.14 -2.34
C GLY A 231 -12.80 -3.64 -1.11
N ILE A 232 -12.67 -2.83 -0.05
CA ILE A 232 -11.94 -3.15 1.18
C ILE A 232 -12.94 -3.37 2.32
N TRP A 233 -12.79 -4.47 3.07
CA TRP A 233 -13.60 -4.71 4.25
C TRP A 233 -13.23 -3.75 5.40
N LYS A 234 -14.25 -3.19 6.04
CA LYS A 234 -14.11 -2.27 7.19
C LYS A 234 -15.14 -2.60 8.25
N VAL A 235 -14.75 -2.56 9.51
CA VAL A 235 -15.68 -2.64 10.65
C VAL A 235 -16.58 -1.40 10.67
N ASP A 236 -17.88 -1.63 10.75
CA ASP A 236 -18.92 -0.60 10.74
C ASP A 236 -19.85 -0.75 11.94
N PHE A 237 -19.65 0.09 12.97
CA PHE A 237 -20.61 0.19 14.07
C PHE A 237 -21.74 1.14 13.67
N LYS A 238 -22.86 0.56 13.24
CA LYS A 238 -24.12 1.30 13.16
C LYS A 238 -24.60 1.64 14.56
N LYS A 239 -25.24 2.81 14.69
CA LYS A 239 -25.84 3.24 15.95
C LYS A 239 -27.08 2.37 16.19
N LEU A 240 -27.21 1.76 17.37
CA LEU A 240 -28.41 1.02 17.81
C LEU A 240 -29.68 1.79 17.38
N GLY A 241 -30.44 1.24 16.41
CA GLY A 241 -31.68 1.81 15.89
C GLY A 241 -31.77 2.10 14.38
N GLU A 242 -30.75 1.77 13.59
CA GLU A 242 -30.79 1.93 12.11
C GLU A 242 -31.11 0.63 11.34
N ASP A 243 -31.05 -0.54 11.98
CA ASP A 243 -31.27 -1.83 11.29
C ASP A 243 -32.74 -2.10 10.96
N GLU A 244 -33.69 -1.39 11.59
CA GLU A 244 -35.13 -1.61 11.33
C GLU A 244 -35.67 -0.90 10.08
N LYS A 245 -34.87 -0.05 9.41
CA LYS A 245 -35.35 0.77 8.28
C LYS A 245 -34.92 0.32 6.89
N GLU A 246 -33.83 -0.42 6.74
CA GLU A 246 -33.38 -0.87 5.41
C GLU A 246 -34.08 -2.17 4.95
N ASP A 247 -34.54 -3.01 5.88
CA ASP A 247 -35.22 -4.27 5.54
C ASP A 247 -36.76 -4.15 5.38
N SER A 248 -37.35 -3.01 5.76
CA SER A 248 -38.82 -2.81 5.74
C SER A 248 -39.35 -2.07 4.50
N GLU A 249 -38.49 -1.55 3.62
CA GLU A 249 -38.93 -0.80 2.41
C GLU A 249 -39.11 -1.69 1.16
N ASN A 250 -38.94 -3.02 1.27
CA ASN A 250 -38.99 -3.92 0.10
C ASN A 250 -40.16 -4.93 0.08
N GLU A 251 -41.11 -4.86 1.02
CA GLU A 251 -42.29 -5.76 1.07
C GLU A 251 -43.67 -5.07 0.97
N GLU A 252 -43.77 -3.74 0.93
CA GLU A 252 -45.07 -3.05 0.76
C GLU A 252 -45.23 -2.42 -0.64
N SER A 253 -45.27 -3.23 -1.69
CA SER A 253 -45.93 -2.82 -2.94
C SER A 253 -46.49 -4.01 -3.71
N MET A 254 -47.70 -4.48 -3.37
CA MET A 254 -48.70 -5.05 -4.31
C MET A 254 -49.92 -5.58 -3.54
N GLU A 255 -50.88 -4.70 -3.26
CA GLU A 255 -52.32 -4.94 -2.94
C GLU A 255 -52.89 -3.52 -2.74
N ASP A 256 -53.93 -2.98 -3.37
CA ASP A 256 -55.04 -3.49 -4.16
C ASP A 256 -55.48 -2.38 -5.14
N SER A 257 -55.82 -2.74 -6.37
CA SER A 257 -56.57 -1.90 -7.30
C SER A 257 -57.99 -2.44 -7.39
N ASP A 258 -58.92 -1.90 -6.61
CA ASP A 258 -60.35 -1.93 -6.94
C ASP A 258 -61.15 -0.96 -6.04
N SER A 259 -61.60 0.15 -6.63
CA SER A 259 -62.85 0.88 -6.33
C SER A 259 -63.09 1.99 -7.35
#